data_AF-A0A181ZBW6-F1
#
_entry.id   AF-A0A181ZBW6-F1
#
_cell.length_a   1.000
_cell.length_b   1.000
_cell.length_c   1.000
_cell.angle_alpha   90.00
_cell.angle_beta   90.00
_cell.angle_gamma   90.00
#
_symmetry.space_group_name_H-M   'P 1'
#
loop_
_entity.id
_entity.type
_entity.pdbx_description
1 polymer ?
#
loop_
_entity_poly.entity_id
_entity_poly.type
_entity_poly.pdbx_seq_one_letter_code
_entity_poly.pdbx_strand_id
1 'polypeptide(L)'
;MSEDHVESGAQGAIEEPHDASWKGPRALSAWVLIPVTIIFVAAAVWLLWKAPAYALREWIPGKLAPEDLQRALLPATQSVLFVLGGFIAVIGVVVGLSRHRQELAAASRDRARFEFDRQKERDRAGEAGRLLRVETERKLRERFVGAVELMADGQSAIKRTAGLYAIASLADDWAGIDQPGERQACIDVLCAYLRSPVMTGSDADAETSVRTTGFALIRSHLLGSPARWRGCRFDLTGARIDYEVDLRDVDLGDRALLDFTDARFDGHGRLLLRRAFGDGEIVLKGVEVSVDLVLEKAVRPTIDLREVLLDDASLNLDDLKLFGRPSFDSEGAVLTSTFVFLDGVRLTKSALFEFRPSSMSSGVLQMTDLRLKDESAVVFDTTRYSGDAAIELSGILDDDSAVTIGVARGIRIEPEPKDEITLQDRTRFAVRTFVCRDRSRVDIRGVTVEAGAEFDAEAAVRAERGNTSVTGVEGAGSIRIS
;
A
#
# COMPACT_ATOMS: atom_id res chain seq x y z
N MET A 1 26.35 48.22 -34.82
CA MET A 1 25.99 48.85 -36.11
C MET A 1 24.49 48.69 -36.26
N SER A 2 23.76 49.82 -36.30
CA SER A 2 22.29 50.00 -36.38
C SER A 2 21.49 49.56 -35.15
N GLU A 3 20.83 50.39 -34.34
CA GLU A 3 19.80 51.46 -34.56
C GLU A 3 18.49 50.94 -35.19
N ASP A 4 17.42 50.81 -34.39
CA ASP A 4 16.26 51.75 -34.26
C ASP A 4 15.18 51.12 -33.32
N HIS A 5 14.80 51.75 -32.19
CA HIS A 5 13.66 52.70 -31.98
C HIS A 5 12.29 52.12 -32.36
N VAL A 6 11.29 52.02 -31.46
CA VAL A 6 10.40 53.12 -31.04
C VAL A 6 9.48 52.69 -29.85
N GLU A 7 9.38 53.57 -28.83
CA GLU A 7 8.26 53.95 -27.93
C GLU A 7 7.38 52.90 -27.21
N SER A 8 6.71 53.10 -26.07
CA SER A 8 6.43 54.23 -25.15
C SER A 8 5.79 53.53 -23.92
N GLY A 9 6.22 53.80 -22.69
CA GLY A 9 5.50 54.75 -21.85
C GLY A 9 4.99 54.08 -20.56
N ALA A 10 5.69 54.31 -19.45
CA ALA A 10 5.12 54.45 -18.10
C ALA A 10 6.27 54.57 -17.09
N GLN A 11 6.68 55.80 -16.79
CA GLN A 11 7.40 56.12 -15.56
C GLN A 11 6.47 55.82 -14.38
N GLY A 12 6.63 54.64 -13.77
CA GLY A 12 6.11 54.35 -12.44
C GLY A 12 7.06 54.95 -11.41
N ALA A 13 6.77 56.16 -10.97
CA ALA A 13 7.46 56.82 -9.88
C ALA A 13 7.45 55.90 -8.64
N ILE A 14 8.62 55.76 -8.02
CA ILE A 14 8.77 55.18 -6.68
C ILE A 14 8.14 56.19 -5.72
N GLU A 15 6.86 56.00 -5.41
CA GLU A 15 6.20 56.68 -4.29
C GLU A 15 6.65 55.98 -3.01
N GLU A 16 7.46 56.68 -2.23
CA GLU A 16 7.65 56.40 -0.81
C GLU A 16 6.28 56.22 -0.14
N PRO A 17 6.13 55.31 0.84
CA PRO A 17 4.87 55.15 1.54
C PRO A 17 4.61 56.44 2.31
N HIS A 18 3.76 57.29 1.74
CA HIS A 18 3.15 58.43 2.42
C HIS A 18 2.56 57.89 3.72
N ASP A 19 3.22 58.29 4.79
CA ASP A 19 2.77 58.34 6.17
C ASP A 19 1.44 59.08 6.24
N ALA A 20 0.38 58.34 5.89
CA ALA A 20 -0.99 58.71 6.15
C ALA A 20 -1.17 58.74 7.67
N SER A 21 -0.74 59.85 8.26
CA SER A 21 -1.09 60.29 9.60
C SER A 21 -2.61 60.42 9.64
N TRP A 22 -3.27 59.31 9.90
CA TRP A 22 -4.70 59.23 10.10
C TRP A 22 -5.00 60.02 11.38
N LYS A 23 -5.20 61.33 11.21
CA LYS A 23 -5.74 62.21 12.24
C LYS A 23 -7.18 61.79 12.42
N GLY A 24 -7.39 60.79 13.28
CA GLY A 24 -8.71 60.49 13.82
C GLY A 24 -9.37 61.78 14.30
N PRO A 25 -10.71 61.86 14.31
CA PRO A 25 -11.43 63.09 14.61
C PRO A 25 -10.86 63.70 15.89
N ARG A 26 -10.22 64.88 15.74
CA ARG A 26 -9.58 65.60 16.84
C ARG A 26 -10.59 65.62 17.98
N ALA A 27 -10.30 64.92 19.06
CA ALA A 27 -11.09 65.00 20.27
C ALA A 27 -11.19 66.49 20.59
N LEU A 28 -12.40 67.06 20.44
CA LEU A 28 -12.67 68.45 20.77
C LEU A 28 -12.14 68.64 22.19
N SER A 29 -11.09 69.46 22.31
CA SER A 29 -10.41 69.63 23.59
C SER A 29 -11.42 70.10 24.62
N ALA A 30 -11.29 69.63 25.87
CA ALA A 30 -12.20 69.99 26.96
C ALA A 30 -12.45 71.50 27.07
N TRP A 31 -11.45 72.31 26.66
CA TRP A 31 -11.50 73.76 26.57
C TRP A 31 -12.51 74.36 25.57
N VAL A 32 -12.93 73.63 24.54
CA VAL A 32 -13.99 74.08 23.61
C VAL A 32 -15.37 73.62 24.08
N LEU A 33 -15.45 72.45 24.73
CA LEU A 33 -16.72 71.91 25.21
C LEU A 33 -17.26 72.70 26.41
N ILE A 34 -16.39 73.09 27.36
CA ILE A 34 -16.78 73.86 28.55
C ILE A 34 -17.49 75.18 28.25
N PRO A 35 -16.98 76.10 27.40
CA PRO A 35 -17.68 77.35 27.11
C PRO A 35 -18.98 77.12 26.34
N VAL A 36 -19.05 76.10 25.48
CA VAL A 36 -20.28 75.76 24.75
C VAL A 36 -21.36 75.22 25.70
N THR A 37 -21.02 74.38 26.68
CA THR A 37 -21.97 73.95 27.72
C THR A 37 -22.39 75.12 28.61
N ILE A 38 -21.47 76.02 28.99
CA ILE A 38 -21.82 77.21 29.78
C ILE A 38 -22.80 78.11 29.01
N ILE A 39 -22.56 78.36 27.72
CA ILE A 39 -23.46 79.14 26.87
C ILE A 39 -24.82 78.45 26.72
N PHE A 40 -24.83 77.13 26.53
CA PHE A 40 -26.07 76.35 26.45
C PHE A 40 -26.87 76.40 27.75
N VAL A 41 -26.23 76.24 28.90
CA VAL A 41 -26.87 76.34 30.22
C VAL A 41 -27.39 77.75 30.46
N ALA A 42 -26.60 78.78 30.13
CA ALA A 42 -27.03 80.18 30.25
C ALA A 42 -28.24 80.49 29.36
N ALA A 43 -28.24 80.01 28.11
CA ALA A 43 -29.37 80.13 27.20
C ALA A 43 -30.61 79.37 27.70
N ALA A 44 -30.43 78.18 28.26
CA ALA A 44 -31.52 77.39 28.84
C ALA A 44 -32.13 78.06 30.08
N VAL A 45 -31.30 78.61 30.97
CA VAL A 45 -31.74 79.39 32.14
C VAL A 45 -32.48 80.65 31.70
N TRP A 46 -31.99 81.34 30.67
CA TRP A 46 -32.65 82.52 30.11
C TRP A 46 -34.01 82.17 29.49
N LEU A 47 -34.10 81.06 28.74
CA LEU A 47 -35.34 80.56 28.16
C LEU A 47 -36.35 80.16 29.26
N LEU A 48 -35.91 79.48 30.32
CA LEU A 48 -36.75 79.12 31.46
C LEU A 48 -37.34 80.34 32.16
N TRP A 49 -36.60 81.45 32.21
CA TRP A 49 -37.06 82.68 32.84
C TRP A 49 -38.04 83.48 31.96
N LYS A 50 -37.81 83.52 30.64
CA LYS A 50 -38.57 84.40 29.72
C LYS A 50 -39.68 83.69 28.94
N ALA A 51 -39.48 82.44 28.53
CA ALA A 51 -40.39 81.74 27.62
C ALA A 51 -41.77 81.43 28.22
N PRO A 52 -41.94 81.03 29.49
CA PRO A 52 -43.26 80.75 30.04
C PRO A 52 -44.14 82.00 30.06
N ALA A 53 -43.56 83.14 30.47
CA ALA A 53 -44.26 84.42 30.51
C ALA A 53 -44.60 84.95 29.10
N TYR A 54 -43.75 84.66 28.10
CA TYR A 54 -43.99 85.04 26.72
C TYR A 54 -45.06 84.16 26.05
N ALA A 55 -44.95 82.84 26.18
CA ALA A 55 -45.92 81.89 25.62
C ALA A 55 -47.33 82.08 26.19
N LEU A 56 -47.45 82.31 27.51
CA LEU A 56 -48.74 82.61 28.15
C LEU A 56 -49.37 83.92 27.65
N ARG A 57 -48.55 84.93 27.30
CA ARG A 57 -49.01 86.21 26.76
C ARG A 57 -49.53 86.11 25.33
N GLU A 58 -48.87 85.31 24.50
CA GLU A 58 -49.21 85.14 23.08
C GLU A 58 -50.44 84.23 22.89
N TRP A 59 -50.53 83.14 23.67
CA TRP A 59 -51.61 82.15 23.52
C TRP A 59 -52.92 82.51 24.23
N ILE A 60 -52.88 83.33 25.28
CA ILE A 60 -54.09 83.78 26.01
C ILE A 60 -54.06 85.31 26.14
N PRO A 61 -54.43 86.06 25.07
CA PRO A 61 -54.46 87.50 25.12
C PRO A 61 -55.64 88.00 25.97
N GLY A 62 -55.34 88.46 27.19
CA GLY A 62 -56.10 89.52 27.86
C GLY A 62 -57.12 89.17 28.94
N LYS A 63 -57.20 87.95 29.49
CA LYS A 63 -58.09 87.67 30.65
C LYS A 63 -57.58 86.57 31.62
N LEU A 64 -56.48 86.82 32.31
CA LEU A 64 -56.12 86.05 33.52
C LEU A 64 -55.87 87.03 34.67
N ALA A 65 -56.52 86.81 35.81
CA ALA A 65 -56.22 87.55 37.04
C ALA A 65 -54.79 87.22 37.51
N PRO A 66 -54.10 88.12 38.25
CA PRO A 66 -52.71 87.91 38.70
C PRO A 66 -52.50 86.58 39.45
N GLU A 67 -53.55 86.06 40.07
CA GLU A 67 -53.58 84.84 40.88
C GLU A 67 -53.59 83.56 40.02
N ASP A 68 -54.24 83.59 38.85
CA ASP A 68 -54.33 82.43 37.95
C ASP A 68 -53.08 82.30 37.06
N LEU A 69 -52.39 83.41 36.78
CA LEU A 69 -51.11 83.41 36.06
C LEU A 69 -50.04 82.62 36.85
N GLN A 70 -50.02 82.76 38.19
CA GLN A 70 -49.11 81.99 39.05
C GLN A 70 -49.40 80.48 39.03
N ARG A 71 -50.68 80.08 38.91
CA ARG A 71 -51.06 78.66 38.80
C ARG A 71 -50.73 78.04 37.44
N ALA A 72 -50.83 78.82 36.36
CA ALA A 72 -50.52 78.38 34.99
C ALA A 72 -49.01 78.35 34.67
N LEU A 73 -48.19 79.11 35.42
CA LEU A 73 -46.73 79.10 35.27
C LEU A 73 -46.12 77.74 35.63
N LEU A 74 -46.59 77.07 36.68
CA LEU A 74 -46.09 75.76 37.12
C LEU A 74 -46.08 74.68 36.01
N PRO A 75 -47.19 74.38 35.31
CA PRO A 75 -47.19 73.39 34.22
C PRO A 75 -46.41 73.85 32.98
N ALA A 76 -46.36 75.16 32.68
CA ALA A 76 -45.56 75.70 31.58
C ALA A 76 -44.04 75.63 31.86
N THR A 77 -43.60 75.81 33.10
CA THR A 77 -42.21 75.59 33.50
C THR A 77 -41.86 74.11 33.44
N GLN A 78 -42.80 73.22 33.78
CA GLN A 78 -42.61 71.78 33.67
C GLN A 78 -42.42 71.32 32.21
N SER A 79 -43.19 71.83 31.25
CA SER A 79 -43.03 71.46 29.83
C SER A 79 -41.66 71.87 29.27
N VAL A 80 -41.16 73.06 29.64
CA VAL A 80 -39.81 73.51 29.26
C VAL A 80 -38.73 72.62 29.90
N LEU A 81 -38.88 72.23 31.16
CA LEU A 81 -37.99 71.30 31.85
C LEU A 81 -37.98 69.90 31.19
N PHE A 82 -39.14 69.40 30.75
CA PHE A 82 -39.22 68.12 30.05
C PHE A 82 -38.54 68.14 28.68
N VAL A 83 -38.67 69.24 27.92
CA VAL A 83 -37.98 69.41 26.64
C VAL A 83 -36.46 69.47 26.86
N LEU A 84 -36.00 70.22 27.87
CA LEU A 84 -34.59 70.34 28.20
C LEU A 84 -34.00 69.00 28.70
N GLY A 85 -34.71 68.32 29.59
CA GLY A 85 -34.35 66.98 30.08
C GLY A 85 -34.34 65.93 28.96
N GLY A 86 -35.30 66.01 28.03
CA GLY A 86 -35.34 65.19 26.83
C GLY A 86 -34.13 65.40 25.92
N PHE A 87 -33.72 66.65 25.70
CA PHE A 87 -32.51 66.97 24.93
C PHE A 87 -31.23 66.41 25.56
N ILE A 88 -31.07 66.56 26.87
CA ILE A 88 -29.92 66.02 27.61
C ILE A 88 -29.91 64.48 27.51
N ALA A 89 -31.07 63.84 27.66
CA ALA A 89 -31.20 62.39 27.51
C ALA A 89 -30.81 61.90 26.11
N VAL A 90 -31.25 62.59 25.05
CA VAL A 90 -30.89 62.25 23.66
C VAL A 90 -29.38 62.40 23.44
N ILE A 91 -28.75 63.47 23.94
CA ILE A 91 -27.30 63.65 23.85
C ILE A 91 -26.56 62.53 24.58
N GLY A 92 -27.01 62.17 25.78
CA GLY A 92 -26.45 61.05 26.55
C GLY A 92 -26.53 59.72 25.81
N VAL A 93 -27.66 59.42 25.17
CA VAL A 93 -27.84 58.22 24.33
C VAL A 93 -26.94 58.26 23.10
N VAL A 94 -26.83 59.40 22.41
CA VAL A 94 -25.96 59.56 21.24
C VAL A 94 -24.48 59.36 21.59
N VAL A 95 -24.02 59.92 22.71
CA VAL A 95 -22.64 59.74 23.20
C VAL A 95 -22.41 58.30 23.69
N GLY A 96 -23.38 57.70 24.36
CA GLY A 96 -23.32 56.29 24.77
C GLY A 96 -23.19 55.35 23.57
N LEU A 97 -24.01 55.58 22.52
CA LEU A 97 -23.95 54.83 21.27
C LEU A 97 -22.65 55.08 20.50
N SER A 98 -22.11 56.31 20.50
CA SER A 98 -20.85 56.61 19.82
C SER A 98 -19.67 55.94 20.52
N ARG A 99 -19.62 55.96 21.86
CA ARG A 99 -18.61 55.27 22.65
C ARG A 99 -18.71 53.75 22.49
N HIS A 100 -19.92 53.19 22.54
CA HIS A 100 -20.12 51.76 22.34
C HIS A 100 -19.74 51.31 20.92
N ARG A 101 -20.02 52.13 19.90
CA ARG A 101 -19.55 51.90 18.51
C ARG A 101 -18.03 51.97 18.40
N GLN A 102 -17.38 52.87 19.13
CA GLN A 102 -15.91 52.96 19.17
C GLN A 102 -15.28 51.71 19.81
N GLU A 103 -15.85 51.21 20.89
CA GLU A 103 -15.40 49.98 21.56
C GLU A 103 -15.56 48.76 20.66
N LEU A 104 -16.68 48.64 19.95
CA LEU A 104 -16.89 47.55 18.97
C LEU A 104 -15.92 47.63 17.79
N ALA A 105 -15.62 48.84 17.29
CA ALA A 105 -14.66 49.04 16.21
C ALA A 105 -13.20 48.83 16.64
N ALA A 106 -12.88 48.99 17.93
CA ALA A 106 -11.60 48.59 18.50
C ALA A 106 -11.53 47.06 18.60
N ALA A 107 -12.56 46.43 19.17
CA ALA A 107 -12.64 44.98 19.31
C ALA A 107 -12.60 44.24 17.95
N SER A 108 -13.20 44.80 16.90
CA SER A 108 -13.16 44.21 15.55
C SER A 108 -11.76 44.27 14.94
N ARG A 109 -11.03 45.37 15.16
CA ARG A 109 -9.64 45.52 14.69
C ARG A 109 -8.70 44.58 15.43
N ASP A 110 -8.89 44.44 16.73
CA ASP A 110 -8.09 43.52 17.54
C ASP A 110 -8.31 42.07 17.08
N ARG A 111 -9.57 41.66 16.83
CA ARG A 111 -9.88 40.34 16.26
C ARG A 111 -9.21 40.12 14.90
N ALA A 112 -9.34 41.07 13.97
CA ALA A 112 -8.71 40.97 12.66
C ALA A 112 -7.17 40.85 12.76
N ARG A 113 -6.56 41.57 13.71
CA ARG A 113 -5.12 41.48 13.97
C ARG A 113 -4.73 40.10 14.51
N PHE A 114 -5.46 39.58 15.50
CA PHE A 114 -5.21 38.24 16.04
C PHE A 114 -5.37 37.14 14.99
N GLU A 115 -6.39 37.25 14.12
CA GLU A 115 -6.60 36.30 13.02
C GLU A 115 -5.47 36.37 12.00
N PHE A 116 -5.03 37.58 11.62
CA PHE A 116 -3.90 37.78 10.74
C PHE A 116 -2.60 37.22 11.33
N ASP A 117 -2.32 37.49 12.60
CA ASP A 117 -1.13 36.98 13.29
C ASP A 117 -1.16 35.44 13.37
N ARG A 118 -2.33 34.85 13.67
CA ARG A 118 -2.51 33.40 13.70
C ARG A 118 -2.36 32.75 12.32
N GLN A 119 -2.86 33.41 11.27
CA GLN A 119 -2.67 32.94 9.90
C GLN A 119 -1.20 32.97 9.51
N LYS A 120 -0.51 34.07 9.82
CA LYS A 120 0.93 34.22 9.58
C LYS A 120 1.77 33.17 10.31
N GLU A 121 1.40 32.81 11.54
CA GLU A 121 2.03 31.72 12.27
C GLU A 121 1.80 30.36 11.62
N ARG A 122 0.59 30.08 11.13
CA ARG A 122 0.28 28.86 10.37
C ARG A 122 1.06 28.80 9.05
N ASP A 123 1.15 29.91 8.33
CA ASP A 123 1.89 29.99 7.07
C ASP A 123 3.39 29.73 7.31
N ARG A 124 3.95 30.34 8.35
CA ARG A 124 5.34 30.09 8.79
C ARG A 124 5.58 28.65 9.23
N ALA A 125 4.65 28.07 9.99
CA ALA A 125 4.74 26.68 10.42
C ALA A 125 4.64 25.70 9.23
N GLY A 126 3.77 26.00 8.26
CA GLY A 126 3.64 25.25 7.03
C GLY A 126 4.90 25.34 6.16
N GLU A 127 5.47 26.55 6.02
CA GLU A 127 6.72 26.76 5.30
C GLU A 127 7.90 26.04 5.96
N ALA A 128 8.04 26.15 7.29
CA ALA A 128 9.05 25.43 8.05
C ALA A 128 8.91 23.91 7.92
N GLY A 129 7.67 23.39 7.97
CA GLY A 129 7.40 21.97 7.76
C GLY A 129 7.76 21.50 6.34
N ARG A 130 7.49 22.32 5.32
CA ARG A 130 7.88 22.04 3.92
C ARG A 130 9.39 22.03 3.75
N LEU A 131 10.10 22.99 4.35
CA LEU A 131 11.56 23.06 4.30
C LEU A 131 12.19 21.84 4.98
N LEU A 132 11.72 21.47 6.17
CA LEU A 132 12.19 20.29 6.89
C LEU A 132 11.98 19.00 6.08
N ARG A 133 10.84 18.87 5.38
CA ARG A 133 10.59 17.73 4.49
C ARG A 133 11.59 17.69 3.33
N VAL A 134 11.80 18.81 2.64
CA VAL A 134 12.76 18.89 1.52
C VAL A 134 14.19 18.58 1.99
N GLU A 135 14.58 19.07 3.17
CA GLU A 135 15.90 18.79 3.75
C GLU A 135 16.05 17.31 4.16
N THR A 136 15.00 16.71 4.74
CA THR A 136 14.97 15.29 5.08
C THR A 136 15.12 14.44 3.83
N GLU A 137 14.32 14.70 2.78
CA GLU A 137 14.39 13.98 1.52
C GLU A 137 15.78 14.12 0.86
N ARG A 138 16.35 15.34 0.87
CA ARG A 138 17.71 15.58 0.36
C ARG A 138 18.75 14.75 1.11
N LYS A 139 18.73 14.75 2.43
CA LYS A 139 19.68 13.99 3.26
C LYS A 139 19.58 12.48 3.04
N LEU A 140 18.36 11.97 2.84
CA LEU A 140 18.14 10.55 2.52
C LEU A 140 18.69 10.20 1.13
N ARG A 141 18.49 11.06 0.12
CA ARG A 141 19.09 10.89 -1.22
C ARG A 141 20.62 10.97 -1.20
N GLU A 142 21.20 11.84 -0.39
CA GLU A 142 22.66 11.90 -0.21
C GLU A 142 23.22 10.60 0.41
N ARG A 143 22.53 10.04 1.42
CA ARG A 143 22.88 8.72 1.99
C ARG A 143 22.73 7.58 1.01
N PHE A 144 21.73 7.65 0.11
CA PHE A 144 21.52 6.64 -0.94
C PHE A 144 22.76 6.51 -1.82
N VAL A 145 23.29 7.63 -2.33
CA VAL A 145 24.48 7.64 -3.18
C VAL A 145 25.67 7.00 -2.46
N GLY A 146 25.93 7.41 -1.21
CA GLY A 146 27.01 6.83 -0.42
C GLY A 146 26.84 5.33 -0.14
N ALA A 147 25.61 4.85 0.07
CA ALA A 147 25.34 3.43 0.27
C ALA A 147 25.60 2.63 -1.02
N VAL A 148 25.20 3.15 -2.18
CA VAL A 148 25.50 2.54 -3.49
C VAL A 148 27.00 2.50 -3.76
N GLU A 149 27.74 3.57 -3.44
CA GLU A 149 29.20 3.61 -3.56
C GLU A 149 29.89 2.52 -2.72
N LEU A 150 29.41 2.28 -1.49
CA LEU A 150 29.90 1.20 -0.64
C LEU A 150 29.65 -0.19 -1.24
N MET A 151 28.49 -0.41 -1.88
CA MET A 151 28.17 -1.66 -2.56
C MET A 151 28.96 -1.87 -3.85
N ALA A 152 29.37 -0.78 -4.52
CA ALA A 152 30.16 -0.84 -5.73
C ALA A 152 31.65 -1.12 -5.48
N ASP A 153 32.10 -1.15 -4.22
CA ASP A 153 33.49 -1.40 -3.85
C ASP A 153 33.87 -2.87 -4.08
N GLY A 154 34.43 -3.15 -5.26
CA GLY A 154 34.84 -4.50 -5.68
C GLY A 154 36.08 -5.05 -4.98
N GLN A 155 36.61 -4.40 -3.94
CA GLN A 155 37.82 -4.84 -3.22
C GLN A 155 37.55 -5.21 -1.75
N SER A 156 36.36 -4.93 -1.23
CA SER A 156 36.05 -5.15 0.18
C SER A 156 34.64 -5.67 0.39
N ALA A 157 34.53 -6.97 0.69
CA ALA A 157 33.28 -7.59 1.14
C ALA A 157 32.67 -6.86 2.35
N ILE A 158 33.49 -6.38 3.29
CA ILE A 158 33.03 -5.63 4.47
C ILE A 158 32.31 -4.35 4.05
N LYS A 159 32.87 -3.58 3.11
CA LYS A 159 32.23 -2.35 2.62
C LYS A 159 30.94 -2.65 1.87
N ARG A 160 30.91 -3.70 1.04
CA ARG A 160 29.71 -4.11 0.32
C ARG A 160 28.60 -4.53 1.28
N THR A 161 28.92 -5.33 2.30
CA THR A 161 28.00 -5.66 3.39
C THR A 161 27.50 -4.42 4.13
N ALA A 162 28.39 -3.45 4.45
CA ALA A 162 27.97 -2.18 5.05
C ALA A 162 27.03 -1.38 4.14
N GLY A 163 27.27 -1.41 2.82
CA GLY A 163 26.38 -0.84 1.81
C GLY A 163 25.00 -1.48 1.81
N LEU A 164 24.91 -2.81 1.90
CA LEU A 164 23.63 -3.54 2.01
C LEU A 164 22.84 -3.13 3.26
N TYR A 165 23.48 -3.06 4.43
CA TYR A 165 22.84 -2.56 5.65
C TYR A 165 22.39 -1.10 5.52
N ALA A 166 23.19 -0.26 4.87
CA ALA A 166 22.85 1.14 4.66
C ALA A 166 21.64 1.31 3.72
N ILE A 167 21.57 0.56 2.62
CA ILE A 167 20.41 0.54 1.72
C ILE A 167 19.17 -0.01 2.43
N ALA A 168 19.29 -1.09 3.20
CA ALA A 168 18.16 -1.67 3.93
C ALA A 168 17.60 -0.69 4.99
N SER A 169 18.48 -0.05 5.76
CA SER A 169 18.09 1.01 6.70
C SER A 169 17.46 2.21 5.99
N LEU A 170 17.91 2.54 4.78
CA LEU A 170 17.35 3.65 4.02
C LEU A 170 15.95 3.32 3.48
N ALA A 171 15.72 2.08 3.03
CA ALA A 171 14.40 1.59 2.66
C ALA A 171 13.39 1.74 3.82
N ASP A 172 13.82 1.43 5.04
CA ASP A 172 13.03 1.63 6.26
C ASP A 172 12.77 3.10 6.57
N ASP A 173 13.77 3.97 6.40
CA ASP A 173 13.62 5.42 6.59
C ASP A 173 12.59 5.99 5.60
N TRP A 174 12.65 5.58 4.32
CA TRP A 174 11.67 5.96 3.29
C TRP A 174 10.27 5.39 3.58
N ALA A 175 10.19 4.18 4.14
CA ALA A 175 8.92 3.61 4.61
C ALA A 175 8.30 4.46 5.71
N GLY A 176 9.11 4.96 6.65
CA GLY A 176 8.67 5.77 7.79
C GLY A 176 8.06 7.13 7.42
N ILE A 177 8.39 7.66 6.24
CA ILE A 177 7.84 8.93 5.71
C ILE A 177 6.86 8.72 4.54
N ASP A 178 6.36 7.49 4.37
CA ASP A 178 5.35 7.10 3.37
C ASP A 178 5.72 7.47 1.92
N GLN A 179 6.98 7.19 1.55
CA GLN A 179 7.49 7.36 0.18
C GLN A 179 7.73 5.97 -0.45
N PRO A 180 6.67 5.25 -0.88
CA PRO A 180 6.78 3.86 -1.33
C PRO A 180 7.67 3.69 -2.57
N GLY A 181 7.75 4.69 -3.44
CA GLY A 181 8.61 4.65 -4.64
C GLY A 181 10.11 4.65 -4.29
N GLU A 182 10.53 5.47 -3.32
CA GLU A 182 11.94 5.53 -2.90
C GLU A 182 12.33 4.31 -2.07
N ARG A 183 11.39 3.76 -1.28
CA ARG A 183 11.55 2.46 -0.62
C ARG A 183 11.79 1.35 -1.66
N GLN A 184 10.95 1.29 -2.69
CA GLN A 184 11.10 0.31 -3.76
C GLN A 184 12.44 0.49 -4.50
N ALA A 185 12.87 1.73 -4.78
CA ALA A 185 14.17 1.98 -5.41
C ALA A 185 15.37 1.47 -4.58
N CYS A 186 15.29 1.54 -3.25
CA CYS A 186 16.30 0.95 -2.36
C CYS A 186 16.31 -0.57 -2.47
N ILE A 187 15.13 -1.21 -2.47
CA ILE A 187 14.99 -2.66 -2.62
C ILE A 187 15.47 -3.11 -4.01
N ASP A 188 15.12 -2.38 -5.08
CA ASP A 188 15.54 -2.67 -6.45
C ASP A 188 17.07 -2.65 -6.60
N VAL A 189 17.75 -1.72 -5.92
CA VAL A 189 19.22 -1.66 -5.90
C VAL A 189 19.83 -2.83 -5.13
N LEU A 190 19.24 -3.24 -4.01
CA LEU A 190 19.65 -4.44 -3.27
C LEU A 190 19.47 -5.69 -4.15
N CYS A 191 18.32 -5.84 -4.80
CA CYS A 191 18.03 -6.93 -5.73
C CYS A 191 18.97 -6.91 -6.94
N ALA A 192 19.29 -5.74 -7.49
CA ALA A 192 20.28 -5.58 -8.55
C ALA A 192 21.67 -6.07 -8.13
N TYR A 193 22.08 -5.82 -6.88
CA TYR A 193 23.30 -6.38 -6.33
C TYR A 193 23.21 -7.91 -6.27
N LEU A 194 22.12 -8.47 -5.73
CA LEU A 194 21.93 -9.92 -5.57
C LEU A 194 21.88 -10.70 -6.89
N ARG A 195 21.38 -10.10 -7.97
CA ARG A 195 21.36 -10.72 -9.31
C ARG A 195 22.59 -10.41 -10.17
N SER A 196 23.48 -9.53 -9.71
CA SER A 196 24.70 -9.19 -10.46
C SER A 196 25.61 -10.43 -10.60
N PRO A 197 26.36 -10.60 -11.70
CA PRO A 197 27.26 -11.74 -11.86
C PRO A 197 28.27 -11.86 -10.72
N VAL A 198 28.46 -13.06 -10.18
CA VAL A 198 29.47 -13.35 -9.15
C VAL A 198 30.87 -13.13 -9.72
N MET A 199 31.70 -12.37 -9.02
CA MET A 199 33.12 -12.20 -9.35
C MET A 199 33.82 -13.54 -9.13
N THR A 200 34.26 -14.19 -10.21
CA THR A 200 34.98 -15.47 -10.15
C THR A 200 36.41 -15.25 -9.64
N GLY A 201 36.86 -16.02 -8.63
CA GLY A 201 38.24 -15.94 -8.12
C GLY A 201 38.34 -16.20 -6.62
N SER A 202 39.43 -15.74 -5.99
CA SER A 202 39.69 -15.89 -4.53
C SER A 202 38.66 -15.23 -3.62
N ASP A 203 37.78 -14.38 -4.18
CA ASP A 203 36.75 -13.63 -3.45
C ASP A 203 35.35 -14.27 -3.52
N ALA A 204 35.21 -15.45 -4.13
CA ALA A 204 33.92 -16.13 -4.27
C ALA A 204 33.24 -16.38 -2.91
N ASP A 205 33.96 -16.94 -1.93
CA ASP A 205 33.42 -17.20 -0.58
C ASP A 205 33.01 -15.91 0.14
N ALA A 206 33.79 -14.84 -0.05
CA ALA A 206 33.50 -13.53 0.52
C ALA A 206 32.25 -12.92 -0.13
N GLU A 207 32.09 -13.07 -1.45
CA GLU A 207 30.91 -12.64 -2.18
C GLU A 207 29.65 -13.41 -1.77
N THR A 208 29.76 -14.72 -1.60
CA THR A 208 28.68 -15.57 -1.07
C THR A 208 28.22 -15.09 0.31
N SER A 209 29.14 -14.72 1.20
CA SER A 209 28.80 -14.16 2.51
C SER A 209 28.05 -12.81 2.43
N VAL A 210 28.46 -11.94 1.50
CA VAL A 210 27.79 -10.65 1.25
C VAL A 210 26.36 -10.89 0.75
N ARG A 211 26.16 -11.79 -0.23
CA ARG A 211 24.84 -12.08 -0.80
C ARG A 211 23.92 -12.80 0.17
N THR A 212 24.47 -13.75 0.93
CA THR A 212 23.76 -14.37 2.07
C THR A 212 23.25 -13.30 3.03
N THR A 213 24.04 -12.26 3.30
CA THR A 213 23.60 -11.12 4.12
C THR A 213 22.46 -10.34 3.47
N GLY A 214 22.52 -10.11 2.15
CA GLY A 214 21.44 -9.43 1.42
C GLY A 214 20.11 -10.19 1.48
N PHE A 215 20.12 -11.51 1.30
CA PHE A 215 18.93 -12.34 1.50
C PHE A 215 18.45 -12.37 2.95
N ALA A 216 19.37 -12.42 3.91
CA ALA A 216 19.02 -12.34 5.34
C ALA A 216 18.36 -11.00 5.70
N LEU A 217 18.76 -9.90 5.05
CA LEU A 217 18.09 -8.60 5.18
C LEU A 217 16.70 -8.62 4.56
N ILE A 218 16.53 -9.14 3.35
CA ILE A 218 15.18 -9.31 2.76
C ILE A 218 14.29 -10.08 3.73
N ARG A 219 14.77 -11.22 4.25
CA ARG A 219 14.04 -12.01 5.22
C ARG A 219 13.69 -11.21 6.47
N SER A 220 14.65 -10.56 7.11
CA SER A 220 14.44 -9.87 8.39
C SER A 220 13.43 -8.73 8.30
N HIS A 221 13.38 -8.02 7.17
CA HIS A 221 12.43 -6.92 6.95
C HIS A 221 11.03 -7.39 6.49
N LEU A 222 10.92 -8.65 6.08
CA LEU A 222 9.65 -9.34 5.82
C LEU A 222 9.15 -10.17 7.03
N LEU A 223 9.94 -10.25 8.11
CA LEU A 223 9.52 -10.89 9.36
C LEU A 223 8.78 -9.89 10.26
N GLY A 224 7.81 -10.39 11.03
CA GLY A 224 7.09 -9.63 12.05
C GLY A 224 5.81 -8.93 11.56
N SER A 225 5.12 -8.25 12.48
CA SER A 225 3.87 -7.54 12.18
C SER A 225 3.88 -6.13 12.78
N PRO A 226 3.70 -5.06 11.98
CA PRO A 226 3.67 -5.08 10.50
C PRO A 226 5.09 -5.24 9.92
N ALA A 227 5.25 -6.16 8.96
CA ALA A 227 6.47 -6.26 8.16
C ALA A 227 6.65 -4.99 7.31
N ARG A 228 7.82 -4.36 7.39
CA ARG A 228 8.08 -3.04 6.78
C ARG A 228 8.15 -3.10 5.26
N TRP A 229 8.58 -4.24 4.72
CA TRP A 229 8.74 -4.44 3.29
C TRP A 229 7.58 -5.23 2.67
N ARG A 230 6.51 -5.44 3.44
CA ARG A 230 5.25 -6.03 2.95
C ARG A 230 4.73 -5.24 1.74
N GLY A 231 4.32 -5.96 0.69
CA GLY A 231 3.79 -5.39 -0.56
C GLY A 231 4.85 -4.88 -1.55
N CYS A 232 6.15 -5.07 -1.28
CA CYS A 232 7.22 -4.67 -2.21
C CYS A 232 7.51 -5.77 -3.25
N ARG A 233 8.16 -5.38 -4.34
CA ARG A 233 8.66 -6.30 -5.38
C ARG A 233 10.13 -6.64 -5.13
N PHE A 234 10.48 -7.90 -5.33
CA PHE A 234 11.84 -8.42 -5.23
C PHE A 234 12.19 -9.09 -6.56
N ASP A 235 12.87 -8.34 -7.45
CA ASP A 235 13.31 -8.83 -8.75
C ASP A 235 14.68 -9.51 -8.64
N LEU A 236 14.66 -10.84 -8.64
CA LEU A 236 15.83 -11.72 -8.60
C LEU A 236 15.98 -12.46 -9.94
N THR A 237 15.48 -11.86 -11.03
CA THR A 237 15.57 -12.42 -12.38
C THR A 237 17.02 -12.67 -12.77
N GLY A 238 17.33 -13.87 -13.25
CA GLY A 238 18.67 -14.27 -13.67
C GLY A 238 19.69 -14.42 -12.54
N ALA A 239 19.25 -14.40 -11.27
CA ALA A 239 20.15 -14.53 -10.13
C ALA A 239 20.84 -15.90 -10.12
N ARG A 240 22.12 -15.92 -9.77
CA ARG A 240 22.90 -17.14 -9.56
C ARG A 240 23.08 -17.38 -8.07
N ILE A 241 22.63 -18.53 -7.58
CA ILE A 241 22.57 -18.86 -6.16
C ILE A 241 23.25 -20.20 -5.94
N ASP A 242 24.47 -20.17 -5.41
CA ASP A 242 25.28 -21.33 -5.05
C ASP A 242 25.31 -21.59 -3.53
N TYR A 243 24.45 -20.92 -2.77
CA TYR A 243 24.33 -20.97 -1.31
C TYR A 243 22.88 -21.09 -0.84
N GLU A 244 22.69 -21.43 0.44
CA GLU A 244 21.35 -21.48 1.04
C GLU A 244 20.73 -20.09 1.20
N VAL A 245 19.54 -19.93 0.64
CA VAL A 245 18.65 -18.77 0.79
C VAL A 245 17.49 -19.16 1.69
N ASP A 246 17.53 -18.68 2.93
CA ASP A 246 16.43 -18.83 3.89
C ASP A 246 15.44 -17.66 3.76
N LEU A 247 14.24 -17.96 3.27
CA LEU A 247 13.09 -17.06 3.23
C LEU A 247 11.91 -17.68 3.98
N ARG A 248 12.18 -18.49 5.00
CA ARG A 248 11.13 -19.06 5.86
C ARG A 248 10.50 -17.98 6.72
N ASP A 249 9.18 -18.09 6.85
CA ASP A 249 8.29 -17.31 7.71
C ASP A 249 8.08 -15.85 7.27
N VAL A 250 8.47 -15.51 6.02
CA VAL A 250 8.34 -14.15 5.48
C VAL A 250 6.90 -13.79 5.12
N ASP A 251 6.48 -12.57 5.45
CA ASP A 251 5.17 -12.05 5.09
C ASP A 251 5.28 -11.06 3.92
N LEU A 252 5.12 -11.57 2.70
CA LEU A 252 5.09 -10.76 1.48
C LEU A 252 3.88 -9.81 1.47
N GLY A 253 2.74 -10.21 2.04
CA GLY A 253 1.47 -9.50 1.92
C GLY A 253 0.89 -9.42 0.51
N ASP A 254 -0.20 -8.67 0.38
CA ASP A 254 -0.99 -8.64 -0.85
C ASP A 254 -0.23 -7.89 -1.96
N ARG A 255 -0.20 -8.45 -3.18
CA ARG A 255 0.46 -7.88 -4.37
C ARG A 255 1.99 -7.75 -4.31
N ALA A 256 2.64 -8.30 -3.28
CA ALA A 256 4.08 -8.47 -3.33
C ALA A 256 4.45 -9.53 -4.37
N LEU A 257 5.62 -9.36 -4.99
CA LEU A 257 6.14 -10.25 -6.03
C LEU A 257 7.57 -10.61 -5.67
N LEU A 258 7.86 -11.91 -5.60
CA LEU A 258 9.20 -12.46 -5.45
C LEU A 258 9.53 -13.22 -6.73
N ASP A 259 10.30 -12.60 -7.61
CA ASP A 259 10.54 -13.06 -8.98
C ASP A 259 11.94 -13.64 -9.13
N PHE A 260 12.02 -14.93 -9.41
CA PHE A 260 13.25 -15.68 -9.66
C PHE A 260 13.32 -16.15 -11.13
N THR A 261 12.62 -15.49 -12.06
CA THR A 261 12.64 -15.88 -13.48
C THR A 261 14.07 -16.02 -14.01
N ASP A 262 14.37 -17.09 -14.74
CA ASP A 262 15.70 -17.44 -15.26
C ASP A 262 16.83 -17.55 -14.20
N ALA A 263 16.48 -17.65 -12.91
CA ALA A 263 17.47 -17.85 -11.86
C ALA A 263 18.09 -19.26 -11.97
N ARG A 264 19.32 -19.40 -11.47
CA ARG A 264 20.07 -20.65 -11.45
C ARG A 264 20.51 -20.97 -10.03
N PHE A 265 20.11 -22.14 -9.54
CA PHE A 265 20.56 -22.69 -8.26
C PHE A 265 21.56 -23.81 -8.55
N ASP A 266 22.85 -23.52 -8.41
CA ASP A 266 23.96 -24.44 -8.70
C ASP A 266 24.66 -24.92 -7.41
N GLY A 267 25.33 -26.08 -7.45
CA GLY A 267 26.17 -26.58 -6.35
C GLY A 267 25.41 -26.78 -5.02
N HIS A 268 25.61 -25.86 -4.06
CA HIS A 268 24.98 -25.90 -2.73
C HIS A 268 23.75 -24.97 -2.61
N GLY A 269 23.27 -24.39 -3.71
CA GLY A 269 22.17 -23.42 -3.74
C GLY A 269 20.83 -23.99 -3.27
N ARG A 270 20.36 -23.66 -2.06
CA ARG A 270 19.04 -24.11 -1.55
C ARG A 270 18.09 -22.93 -1.43
N LEU A 271 16.80 -23.11 -1.74
CA LEU A 271 15.77 -22.12 -1.45
C LEU A 271 14.78 -22.66 -0.42
N LEU A 272 14.83 -22.11 0.80
CA LEU A 272 13.97 -22.52 1.91
C LEU A 272 12.80 -21.54 2.06
N LEU A 273 11.58 -22.02 1.83
CA LEU A 273 10.35 -21.26 1.98
C LEU A 273 9.41 -22.02 2.94
N ARG A 274 8.87 -21.35 3.95
CA ARG A 274 7.98 -22.00 4.95
C ARG A 274 7.02 -20.99 5.55
N ARG A 275 5.72 -21.30 5.66
CA ARG A 275 4.68 -20.38 6.21
C ARG A 275 4.73 -18.95 5.66
N ALA A 276 5.25 -18.76 4.46
CA ALA A 276 5.14 -17.47 3.84
C ALA A 276 3.70 -17.27 3.35
N PHE A 277 3.29 -16.02 3.18
CA PHE A 277 2.19 -15.54 2.31
C PHE A 277 0.88 -15.03 2.96
N GLY A 278 0.61 -13.75 2.68
CA GLY A 278 -0.71 -13.21 2.27
C GLY A 278 -0.92 -13.39 0.75
N ASP A 279 -1.75 -12.58 0.07
CA ASP A 279 -2.05 -12.75 -1.38
C ASP A 279 -0.89 -12.31 -2.34
N GLY A 280 0.35 -12.68 -2.05
CA GLY A 280 1.57 -12.37 -2.83
C GLY A 280 1.95 -13.50 -3.80
N GLU A 281 2.74 -13.18 -4.82
CA GLU A 281 3.11 -14.07 -5.93
C GLU A 281 4.61 -14.45 -5.88
N ILE A 282 4.92 -15.73 -6.09
CA ILE A 282 6.29 -16.20 -6.35
C ILE A 282 6.36 -16.73 -7.77
N VAL A 283 7.28 -16.18 -8.55
CA VAL A 283 7.51 -16.59 -9.94
C VAL A 283 8.85 -17.30 -10.02
N LEU A 284 8.84 -18.54 -10.47
CA LEU A 284 10.01 -19.38 -10.70
C LEU A 284 9.91 -19.90 -12.14
N LYS A 285 9.98 -19.00 -13.12
CA LYS A 285 9.92 -19.37 -14.54
C LYS A 285 11.31 -19.60 -15.12
N GLY A 286 11.54 -20.66 -15.89
CA GLY A 286 12.84 -20.88 -16.57
C GLY A 286 14.00 -21.15 -15.62
N VAL A 287 13.71 -21.52 -14.38
CA VAL A 287 14.72 -21.71 -13.33
C VAL A 287 15.42 -23.03 -13.53
N GLU A 288 16.76 -23.03 -13.46
CA GLU A 288 17.55 -24.25 -13.38
C GLU A 288 17.86 -24.53 -11.91
N VAL A 289 17.24 -25.57 -11.34
CA VAL A 289 17.44 -25.94 -9.94
C VAL A 289 18.07 -27.33 -9.90
N SER A 290 19.27 -27.42 -9.33
CA SER A 290 19.94 -28.71 -9.08
C SER A 290 19.87 -29.15 -7.60
N VAL A 291 18.93 -28.59 -6.84
CA VAL A 291 18.92 -28.64 -5.36
C VAL A 291 17.50 -28.55 -4.77
N ASP A 292 17.36 -28.77 -3.47
CA ASP A 292 16.11 -28.77 -2.71
C ASP A 292 15.38 -27.40 -2.72
N LEU A 293 14.16 -27.36 -3.29
CA LEU A 293 13.15 -26.32 -3.08
C LEU A 293 12.12 -26.83 -2.06
N VAL A 294 12.11 -26.24 -0.86
CA VAL A 294 11.20 -26.65 0.23
C VAL A 294 10.15 -25.58 0.44
N LEU A 295 8.87 -25.96 0.32
CA LEU A 295 7.68 -25.13 0.52
C LEU A 295 6.72 -25.82 1.50
N GLU A 296 6.98 -25.67 2.79
CA GLU A 296 6.12 -26.29 3.83
C GLU A 296 5.01 -25.34 4.32
N LYS A 297 3.78 -25.86 4.41
CA LYS A 297 2.62 -25.22 5.08
C LYS A 297 2.23 -23.84 4.50
N ALA A 298 2.41 -23.63 3.19
CA ALA A 298 2.00 -22.39 2.52
C ALA A 298 0.46 -22.26 2.45
N VAL A 299 -0.06 -21.03 2.57
CA VAL A 299 -1.50 -20.72 2.52
C VAL A 299 -1.76 -19.71 1.40
N ARG A 300 -2.51 -20.11 0.36
CA ARG A 300 -2.79 -19.33 -0.88
C ARG A 300 -1.59 -18.91 -1.75
N PRO A 301 -0.52 -19.71 -1.91
CA PRO A 301 0.53 -19.32 -2.83
C PRO A 301 0.06 -19.47 -4.29
N THR A 302 0.32 -18.47 -5.13
CA THR A 302 0.39 -18.67 -6.59
C THR A 302 1.85 -18.99 -6.90
N ILE A 303 2.09 -20.22 -7.39
CA ILE A 303 3.43 -20.71 -7.72
C ILE A 303 3.43 -21.03 -9.21
N ASP A 304 4.26 -20.31 -9.95
CA ASP A 304 4.49 -20.53 -11.38
C ASP A 304 5.87 -21.21 -11.56
N LEU A 305 5.86 -22.49 -11.95
CA LEU A 305 7.03 -23.32 -12.29
C LEU A 305 7.12 -23.60 -13.79
N ARG A 306 6.58 -22.72 -14.64
CA ARG A 306 6.63 -22.94 -16.08
C ARG A 306 8.07 -22.94 -16.60
N GLU A 307 8.34 -23.88 -17.51
CA GLU A 307 9.64 -24.03 -18.17
C GLU A 307 10.83 -24.26 -17.20
N VAL A 308 10.57 -24.73 -15.97
CA VAL A 308 11.63 -25.03 -14.99
C VAL A 308 12.38 -26.30 -15.35
N LEU A 309 13.72 -26.26 -15.23
CA LEU A 309 14.59 -27.42 -15.38
C LEU A 309 15.02 -27.88 -13.98
N LEU A 310 14.50 -29.02 -13.53
CA LEU A 310 14.95 -29.69 -12.30
C LEU A 310 15.85 -30.86 -12.68
N ASP A 311 17.10 -30.87 -12.22
CA ASP A 311 18.06 -31.97 -12.44
C ASP A 311 18.79 -32.34 -11.15
N ASP A 312 18.63 -33.57 -10.65
CA ASP A 312 19.15 -34.02 -9.35
C ASP A 312 18.68 -33.15 -8.16
N ALA A 313 17.42 -32.68 -8.24
CA ALA A 313 16.82 -31.76 -7.28
C ALA A 313 15.70 -32.42 -6.45
N SER A 314 15.34 -31.82 -5.31
CA SER A 314 14.11 -32.16 -4.60
C SER A 314 13.14 -31.00 -4.57
N LEU A 315 11.89 -31.20 -4.98
CA LEU A 315 10.80 -30.25 -4.83
C LEU A 315 9.87 -30.75 -3.71
N ASN A 316 10.02 -30.21 -2.50
CA ASN A 316 9.14 -30.54 -1.39
C ASN A 316 8.03 -29.49 -1.27
N LEU A 317 6.78 -29.94 -1.43
CA LEU A 317 5.54 -29.17 -1.37
C LEU A 317 4.60 -29.75 -0.29
N ASP A 318 5.16 -30.37 0.75
CA ASP A 318 4.39 -31.05 1.80
C ASP A 318 3.53 -30.07 2.60
N ASP A 319 2.35 -30.53 3.04
CA ASP A 319 1.34 -29.77 3.76
C ASP A 319 0.86 -28.50 3.02
N LEU A 320 1.01 -28.41 1.69
CA LEU A 320 0.53 -27.28 0.89
C LEU A 320 -0.97 -27.07 1.04
N LYS A 321 -1.42 -25.84 1.31
CA LYS A 321 -2.85 -25.51 1.42
C LYS A 321 -3.29 -24.44 0.42
N LEU A 322 -4.06 -24.85 -0.58
CA LEU A 322 -4.63 -23.97 -1.60
C LEU A 322 -6.11 -23.65 -1.29
N PHE A 323 -6.49 -22.37 -1.36
CA PHE A 323 -7.85 -21.89 -1.10
C PHE A 323 -8.23 -20.82 -2.14
N GLY A 324 -9.32 -21.01 -2.90
CA GLY A 324 -9.83 -19.97 -3.82
C GLY A 324 -9.26 -20.12 -5.24
N ARG A 325 -8.69 -19.04 -5.80
CA ARG A 325 -8.03 -19.05 -7.13
C ARG A 325 -6.49 -19.18 -7.17
N PRO A 326 -5.74 -19.60 -6.13
CA PRO A 326 -4.32 -19.85 -6.30
C PRO A 326 -4.13 -21.04 -7.24
N SER A 327 -3.17 -20.90 -8.16
CA SER A 327 -2.78 -21.93 -9.11
C SER A 327 -1.34 -22.36 -8.86
N PHE A 328 -1.10 -23.65 -9.00
CA PHE A 328 0.22 -24.21 -9.23
C PHE A 328 0.26 -24.63 -10.69
N ASP A 329 1.25 -24.16 -11.46
CA ASP A 329 1.41 -24.49 -12.87
C ASP A 329 2.87 -24.88 -13.14
N SER A 330 3.09 -26.08 -13.68
CA SER A 330 4.42 -26.56 -14.09
C SER A 330 4.51 -26.84 -15.59
N GLU A 331 3.68 -26.17 -16.41
CA GLU A 331 3.68 -26.32 -17.86
C GLU A 331 5.09 -26.16 -18.45
N GLY A 332 5.54 -27.18 -19.19
CA GLY A 332 6.84 -27.17 -19.87
C GLY A 332 8.04 -27.45 -18.96
N ALA A 333 7.84 -27.80 -17.69
CA ALA A 333 8.94 -28.17 -16.80
C ALA A 333 9.60 -29.50 -17.22
N VAL A 334 10.92 -29.58 -17.14
CA VAL A 334 11.70 -30.81 -17.40
C VAL A 334 12.28 -31.29 -16.08
N LEU A 335 11.96 -32.53 -15.71
CA LEU A 335 12.37 -33.14 -14.46
C LEU A 335 13.32 -34.31 -14.74
N THR A 336 14.55 -34.26 -14.25
CA THR A 336 15.55 -35.32 -14.39
C THR A 336 16.09 -35.68 -13.02
N SER A 337 16.08 -36.96 -12.65
CA SER A 337 16.55 -37.45 -11.34
C SER A 337 15.96 -36.66 -10.14
N THR A 338 14.74 -36.14 -10.29
CA THR A 338 14.15 -35.17 -9.36
C THR A 338 13.15 -35.84 -8.42
N PHE A 339 13.17 -35.49 -7.13
CA PHE A 339 12.20 -35.96 -6.14
C PHE A 339 11.17 -34.87 -5.84
N VAL A 340 9.93 -35.06 -6.27
CA VAL A 340 8.80 -34.17 -5.95
C VAL A 340 7.96 -34.80 -4.84
N PHE A 341 7.91 -34.17 -3.67
CA PHE A 341 7.11 -34.58 -2.52
C PHE A 341 5.92 -33.64 -2.34
N LEU A 342 4.72 -34.19 -2.23
CA LEU A 342 3.43 -33.51 -2.13
C LEU A 342 2.56 -34.19 -1.06
N ASP A 343 3.14 -34.48 0.11
CA ASP A 343 2.46 -35.21 1.16
C ASP A 343 1.58 -34.28 2.02
N GLY A 344 0.32 -34.65 2.27
CA GLY A 344 -0.61 -33.90 3.12
C GLY A 344 -1.24 -32.65 2.49
N VAL A 345 -1.16 -32.52 1.16
CA VAL A 345 -1.66 -31.38 0.37
C VAL A 345 -3.18 -31.25 0.51
N ARG A 346 -3.68 -30.01 0.69
CA ARG A 346 -5.11 -29.69 0.88
C ARG A 346 -5.59 -28.60 -0.07
N LEU A 347 -6.58 -28.90 -0.89
CA LEU A 347 -7.22 -27.95 -1.80
C LEU A 347 -8.68 -27.75 -1.39
N THR A 348 -9.11 -26.49 -1.33
CA THR A 348 -10.50 -26.12 -1.01
C THR A 348 -10.92 -24.86 -1.77
N LYS A 349 -12.22 -24.54 -1.77
CA LYS A 349 -12.81 -23.37 -2.45
C LYS A 349 -12.42 -23.25 -3.93
N SER A 350 -12.59 -24.30 -4.71
CA SER A 350 -12.30 -24.35 -6.16
C SER A 350 -10.83 -24.10 -6.52
N ALA A 351 -9.91 -24.50 -5.65
CA ALA A 351 -8.48 -24.41 -5.93
C ALA A 351 -8.06 -25.40 -7.02
N LEU A 352 -7.08 -25.01 -7.84
CA LEU A 352 -6.59 -25.78 -8.97
C LEU A 352 -5.07 -26.01 -8.85
N PHE A 353 -4.66 -27.27 -8.94
CA PHE A 353 -3.26 -27.67 -9.01
C PHE A 353 -3.01 -28.36 -10.35
N GLU A 354 -2.23 -27.73 -11.22
CA GLU A 354 -1.87 -28.26 -12.54
C GLU A 354 -0.40 -28.65 -12.54
N PHE A 355 -0.14 -29.94 -12.54
CA PHE A 355 1.20 -30.49 -12.72
C PHE A 355 1.37 -30.93 -14.16
N ARG A 356 1.99 -30.07 -14.97
CA ARG A 356 2.11 -30.22 -16.43
C ARG A 356 3.55 -30.26 -16.98
N PRO A 357 4.48 -31.06 -16.42
CA PRO A 357 5.84 -31.08 -16.95
C PRO A 357 5.86 -31.60 -18.39
N SER A 358 6.76 -31.07 -19.21
CA SER A 358 6.99 -31.61 -20.55
C SER A 358 7.56 -33.03 -20.48
N SER A 359 8.48 -33.30 -19.55
CA SER A 359 9.04 -34.66 -19.40
C SER A 359 9.57 -34.90 -17.99
N MET A 360 9.51 -36.15 -17.54
CA MET A 360 10.12 -36.59 -16.29
C MET A 360 10.91 -37.89 -16.50
N SER A 361 12.21 -37.87 -16.17
CA SER A 361 13.11 -39.01 -16.31
C SER A 361 13.81 -39.35 -15.00
N SER A 362 13.77 -40.62 -14.58
CA SER A 362 14.42 -41.10 -13.34
C SER A 362 14.08 -40.35 -12.05
N GLY A 363 12.98 -39.59 -12.02
CA GLY A 363 12.50 -38.83 -10.87
C GLY A 363 11.38 -39.53 -10.10
N VAL A 364 11.15 -39.16 -8.86
CA VAL A 364 10.06 -39.67 -8.03
C VAL A 364 9.05 -38.56 -7.78
N LEU A 365 7.78 -38.76 -8.11
CA LEU A 365 6.66 -37.91 -7.72
C LEU A 365 5.82 -38.66 -6.69
N GLN A 366 5.85 -38.21 -5.45
CA GLN A 366 5.07 -38.78 -4.36
C GLN A 366 4.04 -37.76 -3.88
N MET A 367 2.77 -38.14 -3.93
CA MET A 367 1.67 -37.36 -3.38
C MET A 367 0.77 -38.26 -2.53
N THR A 368 0.93 -38.20 -1.22
CA THR A 368 0.13 -38.99 -0.26
C THR A 368 -0.70 -38.11 0.67
N ASP A 369 -1.80 -38.63 1.23
CA ASP A 369 -2.78 -37.86 2.03
C ASP A 369 -3.30 -36.57 1.35
N LEU A 370 -3.48 -36.60 0.02
CA LEU A 370 -4.14 -35.50 -0.70
C LEU A 370 -5.57 -35.32 -0.18
N ARG A 371 -6.01 -34.08 0.07
CA ARG A 371 -7.39 -33.77 0.48
C ARG A 371 -8.01 -32.69 -0.40
N LEU A 372 -9.03 -33.04 -1.15
CA LEU A 372 -9.77 -32.09 -2.01
C LEU A 372 -11.18 -31.84 -1.47
N LYS A 373 -11.63 -30.58 -1.47
CA LYS A 373 -13.01 -30.16 -1.18
C LYS A 373 -13.46 -29.00 -2.08
N ASP A 374 -14.77 -28.72 -2.08
CA ASP A 374 -15.41 -27.56 -2.70
C ASP A 374 -15.05 -27.38 -4.20
N GLU A 375 -15.29 -28.37 -5.05
CA GLU A 375 -15.00 -28.32 -6.49
C GLU A 375 -13.50 -28.08 -6.83
N SER A 376 -12.59 -28.45 -5.94
CA SER A 376 -11.16 -28.33 -6.21
C SER A 376 -10.66 -29.43 -7.14
N ALA A 377 -9.63 -29.13 -7.94
CA ALA A 377 -9.11 -30.04 -8.93
C ALA A 377 -7.58 -30.17 -8.90
N VAL A 378 -7.12 -31.39 -9.14
CA VAL A 378 -5.72 -31.72 -9.42
C VAL A 378 -5.65 -32.29 -10.83
N VAL A 379 -4.81 -31.72 -11.67
CA VAL A 379 -4.59 -32.17 -13.06
C VAL A 379 -3.13 -32.56 -13.21
N PHE A 380 -2.90 -33.81 -13.57
CA PHE A 380 -1.60 -34.32 -14.00
C PHE A 380 -1.64 -34.48 -15.51
N ASP A 381 -0.83 -33.72 -16.21
CA ASP A 381 -0.61 -33.87 -17.65
C ASP A 381 0.90 -33.97 -17.87
N THR A 382 1.41 -34.96 -18.61
CA THR A 382 2.85 -35.05 -18.85
C THR A 382 3.10 -35.79 -20.14
N THR A 383 3.84 -35.18 -21.05
CA THR A 383 4.00 -35.76 -22.39
C THR A 383 4.88 -37.00 -22.41
N ARG A 384 5.82 -37.16 -21.46
CA ARG A 384 6.69 -38.35 -21.39
C ARG A 384 7.27 -38.66 -20.00
N TYR A 385 7.17 -39.91 -19.58
CA TYR A 385 7.87 -40.48 -18.43
C TYR A 385 8.86 -41.57 -18.87
N SER A 386 10.12 -41.50 -18.44
CA SER A 386 11.18 -42.45 -18.86
C SER A 386 12.21 -42.74 -17.76
N GLY A 387 13.15 -43.66 -18.03
CA GLY A 387 14.16 -44.08 -17.07
C GLY A 387 13.58 -44.82 -15.86
N ASP A 388 13.98 -44.41 -14.65
CA ASP A 388 13.54 -45.01 -13.38
C ASP A 388 12.45 -44.18 -12.69
N ALA A 389 11.64 -43.46 -13.47
CA ALA A 389 10.64 -42.56 -12.93
C ALA A 389 9.58 -43.33 -12.11
N ALA A 390 9.20 -42.81 -10.94
CA ALA A 390 8.18 -43.40 -10.08
C ALA A 390 7.12 -42.37 -9.67
N ILE A 391 5.85 -42.69 -9.85
CA ILE A 391 4.74 -41.80 -9.47
C ILE A 391 3.83 -42.56 -8.52
N GLU A 392 3.55 -41.98 -7.35
CA GLU A 392 2.66 -42.56 -6.36
C GLU A 392 1.63 -41.52 -5.89
N LEU A 393 0.35 -41.81 -6.10
CA LEU A 393 -0.76 -40.91 -5.77
C LEU A 393 -1.76 -41.57 -4.81
N SER A 394 -2.15 -40.90 -3.72
CA SER A 394 -3.23 -41.33 -2.81
C SER A 394 -3.91 -40.16 -2.09
N GLY A 395 -5.18 -40.33 -1.70
CA GLY A 395 -5.90 -39.26 -1.02
C GLY A 395 -7.40 -39.46 -0.78
N ILE A 396 -8.06 -38.38 -0.37
CA ILE A 396 -9.49 -38.27 -0.05
C ILE A 396 -10.07 -37.09 -0.85
N LEU A 397 -11.16 -37.33 -1.57
CA LEU A 397 -11.90 -36.34 -2.35
C LEU A 397 -13.32 -36.22 -1.82
N ASP A 398 -13.74 -35.00 -1.49
CA ASP A 398 -15.11 -34.66 -1.10
C ASP A 398 -15.66 -33.52 -2.00
N ASP A 399 -16.98 -33.30 -1.98
CA ASP A 399 -17.66 -32.10 -2.52
C ASP A 399 -17.33 -31.77 -4.00
N ASP A 400 -17.67 -32.65 -4.94
CA ASP A 400 -17.47 -32.47 -6.40
C ASP A 400 -16.01 -32.26 -6.84
N SER A 401 -15.05 -32.64 -6.00
CA SER A 401 -13.62 -32.50 -6.33
C SER A 401 -13.15 -33.53 -7.36
N ALA A 402 -12.06 -33.22 -8.06
CA ALA A 402 -11.56 -34.09 -9.13
C ALA A 402 -10.03 -34.26 -9.12
N VAL A 403 -9.58 -35.48 -9.40
CA VAL A 403 -8.20 -35.75 -9.84
C VAL A 403 -8.28 -36.24 -11.29
N THR A 404 -7.55 -35.58 -12.18
CA THR A 404 -7.45 -35.96 -13.60
C THR A 404 -6.01 -36.32 -13.92
N ILE A 405 -5.80 -37.46 -14.58
CA ILE A 405 -4.50 -37.93 -15.04
C ILE A 405 -4.61 -38.14 -16.56
N GLY A 406 -3.79 -37.40 -17.30
CA GLY A 406 -3.79 -37.38 -18.76
C GLY A 406 -4.77 -36.38 -19.35
N VAL A 407 -5.34 -36.72 -20.51
CA VAL A 407 -6.07 -35.74 -21.34
C VAL A 407 -7.36 -35.28 -20.65
N ALA A 408 -7.34 -34.04 -20.12
CA ALA A 408 -8.50 -33.45 -19.48
C ALA A 408 -9.58 -33.08 -20.51
N ARG A 409 -10.71 -33.81 -20.50
CA ARG A 409 -11.98 -33.35 -21.12
C ARG A 409 -13.05 -33.27 -20.04
N GLY A 410 -13.43 -32.05 -19.65
CA GLY A 410 -14.67 -31.82 -18.91
C GLY A 410 -14.59 -31.21 -17.50
N ILE A 411 -13.55 -30.44 -17.18
CA ILE A 411 -13.63 -29.39 -16.14
C ILE A 411 -13.37 -28.06 -16.84
N ARG A 412 -14.35 -27.57 -17.63
CA ARG A 412 -14.35 -26.27 -18.31
C ARG A 412 -12.97 -25.66 -18.64
N ILE A 413 -12.11 -26.42 -19.33
CA ILE A 413 -10.87 -25.95 -19.95
C ILE A 413 -10.87 -26.57 -21.35
N GLU A 414 -11.05 -25.71 -22.37
CA GLU A 414 -10.71 -25.92 -23.77
C GLU A 414 -9.67 -24.84 -24.12
N PRO A 415 -8.70 -25.09 -25.01
CA PRO A 415 -8.79 -25.99 -26.17
C PRO A 415 -7.87 -27.23 -26.11
N GLU A 416 -8.26 -28.23 -26.89
CA GLU A 416 -7.63 -29.53 -27.22
C GLU A 416 -6.17 -29.79 -26.76
N PRO A 417 -5.94 -30.79 -25.89
CA PRO A 417 -4.59 -31.33 -25.64
C PRO A 417 -4.15 -32.25 -26.78
N LYS A 418 -2.86 -32.21 -27.10
CA LYS A 418 -2.26 -32.93 -28.25
C LYS A 418 -1.51 -34.22 -27.91
N ASP A 419 -1.33 -34.57 -26.64
CA ASP A 419 -0.37 -35.62 -26.30
C ASP A 419 -0.98 -36.71 -25.39
N GLU A 420 -0.75 -37.97 -25.76
CA GLU A 420 -0.94 -39.15 -24.91
C GLU A 420 0.20 -39.21 -23.88
N ILE A 421 -0.11 -39.52 -22.62
CA ILE A 421 0.93 -39.80 -21.62
C ILE A 421 1.66 -41.08 -22.04
N THR A 422 2.96 -41.01 -22.29
CA THR A 422 3.77 -42.19 -22.63
C THR A 422 4.66 -42.59 -21.45
N LEU A 423 4.54 -43.83 -20.98
CA LEU A 423 5.41 -44.45 -19.97
C LEU A 423 6.44 -45.36 -20.67
N GLN A 424 7.73 -45.13 -20.41
CA GLN A 424 8.83 -45.85 -21.06
C GLN A 424 9.81 -46.45 -20.04
N ASP A 425 10.71 -47.32 -20.50
CA ASP A 425 11.80 -47.91 -19.73
C ASP A 425 11.35 -48.65 -18.46
N ARG A 426 11.85 -48.29 -17.26
CA ARG A 426 11.50 -48.91 -15.97
C ARG A 426 10.54 -48.02 -15.17
N THR A 427 9.78 -47.16 -15.84
CA THR A 427 8.83 -46.25 -15.20
C THR A 427 7.75 -47.02 -14.45
N ARG A 428 7.45 -46.60 -13.22
CA ARG A 428 6.35 -47.13 -12.40
C ARG A 428 5.34 -46.04 -12.09
N PHE A 429 4.11 -46.19 -12.56
CA PHE A 429 3.00 -45.29 -12.27
C PHE A 429 1.99 -46.02 -11.38
N ALA A 430 1.84 -45.58 -10.13
CA ALA A 430 0.95 -46.20 -9.16
C ALA A 430 -0.12 -45.20 -8.66
N VAL A 431 -1.39 -45.53 -8.93
CA VAL A 431 -2.55 -44.86 -8.33
C VAL A 431 -3.05 -45.75 -7.21
N ARG A 432 -2.80 -45.34 -5.96
CA ARG A 432 -3.21 -46.10 -4.78
C ARG A 432 -4.56 -45.60 -4.25
N THR A 433 -4.95 -46.10 -3.07
CA THR A 433 -6.25 -45.86 -2.43
C THR A 433 -6.69 -44.39 -2.46
N PHE A 434 -7.76 -44.13 -3.21
CA PHE A 434 -8.51 -42.87 -3.16
C PHE A 434 -9.87 -43.08 -2.49
N VAL A 435 -10.27 -42.22 -1.57
CA VAL A 435 -11.62 -42.24 -1.00
C VAL A 435 -12.43 -41.13 -1.66
N CYS A 436 -13.38 -41.48 -2.52
CA CYS A 436 -14.23 -40.51 -3.24
C CYS A 436 -15.62 -40.42 -2.61
N ARG A 437 -16.03 -39.22 -2.20
CA ARG A 437 -17.37 -38.91 -1.69
C ARG A 437 -18.06 -37.86 -2.55
N ASP A 438 -19.38 -37.76 -2.42
CA ASP A 438 -20.19 -36.63 -2.90
C ASP A 438 -19.87 -36.19 -4.35
N ARG A 439 -20.10 -37.10 -5.31
CA ARG A 439 -19.88 -36.90 -6.76
C ARG A 439 -18.44 -36.61 -7.18
N SER A 440 -17.47 -36.68 -6.26
CA SER A 440 -16.04 -36.54 -6.59
C SER A 440 -15.59 -37.64 -7.55
N ARG A 441 -14.58 -37.31 -8.37
CA ARG A 441 -14.11 -38.22 -9.42
C ARG A 441 -12.59 -38.33 -9.55
N VAL A 442 -12.15 -39.52 -9.92
CA VAL A 442 -10.78 -39.78 -10.42
C VAL A 442 -10.90 -40.23 -11.87
N ASP A 443 -10.28 -39.49 -12.78
CA ASP A 443 -10.36 -39.73 -14.23
C ASP A 443 -8.95 -39.94 -14.81
N ILE A 444 -8.72 -41.11 -15.41
CA ILE A 444 -7.44 -41.49 -15.99
C ILE A 444 -7.65 -41.73 -17.49
N ARG A 445 -6.96 -40.96 -18.34
CA ARG A 445 -7.16 -41.00 -19.80
C ARG A 445 -5.89 -40.90 -20.63
N GLY A 446 -5.81 -41.70 -21.69
CA GLY A 446 -4.78 -41.57 -22.73
C GLY A 446 -3.38 -41.87 -22.21
N VAL A 447 -3.19 -43.06 -21.67
CA VAL A 447 -1.90 -43.54 -21.12
C VAL A 447 -1.39 -44.70 -21.96
N THR A 448 -0.25 -44.49 -22.62
CA THR A 448 0.45 -45.50 -23.43
C THR A 448 1.61 -46.08 -22.63
N VAL A 449 1.62 -47.39 -22.40
CA VAL A 449 2.61 -48.09 -21.56
C VAL A 449 3.54 -48.95 -22.43
N GLU A 450 4.79 -48.54 -22.60
CA GLU A 450 5.78 -49.28 -23.39
C GLU A 450 6.35 -50.49 -22.63
N ALA A 451 7.06 -51.36 -23.37
CA ALA A 451 7.67 -52.56 -22.80
C ALA A 451 8.71 -52.20 -21.73
N GLY A 452 8.55 -52.79 -20.53
CA GLY A 452 9.39 -52.53 -19.36
C GLY A 452 8.74 -51.61 -18.33
N ALA A 453 7.78 -50.77 -18.73
CA ALA A 453 7.07 -49.87 -17.84
C ALA A 453 5.90 -50.59 -17.14
N GLU A 454 5.51 -50.06 -15.98
CA GLU A 454 4.42 -50.58 -15.15
C GLU A 454 3.42 -49.48 -14.82
N PHE A 455 2.14 -49.77 -15.08
CA PHE A 455 1.00 -48.98 -14.64
C PHE A 455 0.15 -49.82 -13.69
N ASP A 456 0.03 -49.39 -12.44
CA ASP A 456 -0.78 -50.04 -11.41
C ASP A 456 -1.83 -49.05 -10.88
N ALA A 457 -3.07 -49.23 -11.33
CA ALA A 457 -4.23 -48.57 -10.76
C ALA A 457 -4.92 -49.55 -9.80
N GLU A 458 -4.35 -49.69 -8.60
CA GLU A 458 -5.01 -50.33 -7.47
C GLU A 458 -5.95 -49.30 -6.81
N ALA A 459 -6.93 -48.86 -7.59
CA ALA A 459 -7.92 -47.91 -7.17
C ALA A 459 -8.92 -48.64 -6.26
N ALA A 460 -8.54 -48.90 -5.01
CA ALA A 460 -9.49 -49.23 -3.94
C ALA A 460 -10.34 -47.99 -3.65
N VAL A 461 -11.16 -47.59 -4.61
CA VAL A 461 -12.06 -46.46 -4.51
C VAL A 461 -13.17 -46.92 -3.60
N ARG A 462 -13.03 -46.57 -2.31
CA ARG A 462 -14.14 -46.70 -1.37
C ARG A 462 -15.14 -45.58 -1.71
N ALA A 463 -15.88 -45.76 -2.80
CA ALA A 463 -16.83 -44.81 -3.34
C ALA A 463 -18.04 -44.72 -2.42
N GLU A 464 -18.03 -43.77 -1.49
CA GLU A 464 -19.22 -43.37 -0.74
C GLU A 464 -19.99 -42.32 -1.55
N ARG A 465 -20.39 -42.68 -2.80
CA ARG A 465 -21.05 -41.83 -3.82
C ARG A 465 -20.14 -41.02 -4.77
N GLY A 466 -18.89 -41.43 -4.99
CA GLY A 466 -18.00 -40.91 -6.04
C GLY A 466 -17.97 -41.78 -7.31
N ASN A 467 -17.24 -41.35 -8.35
CA ASN A 467 -17.03 -42.10 -9.60
C ASN A 467 -15.54 -42.21 -9.98
N THR A 468 -15.14 -43.31 -10.59
CA THR A 468 -13.78 -43.48 -11.13
C THR A 468 -13.88 -43.97 -12.57
N SER A 469 -13.21 -43.28 -13.49
CA SER A 469 -13.14 -43.65 -14.90
C SER A 469 -11.70 -43.86 -15.33
N VAL A 470 -11.43 -45.01 -15.95
CA VAL A 470 -10.14 -45.31 -16.60
C VAL A 470 -10.45 -45.65 -18.05
N THR A 471 -9.94 -44.85 -18.99
CA THR A 471 -10.21 -45.02 -20.44
C THR A 471 -8.97 -44.76 -21.27
N GLY A 472 -8.73 -45.54 -22.33
CA GLY A 472 -7.57 -45.33 -23.21
C GLY A 472 -6.24 -45.55 -22.50
N VAL A 473 -6.13 -46.64 -21.73
CA VAL A 473 -4.86 -47.15 -21.23
C VAL A 473 -4.49 -48.37 -22.07
N GLU A 474 -3.40 -48.28 -22.83
CA GLU A 474 -2.98 -49.33 -23.77
C GLU A 474 -1.46 -49.43 -23.86
N GLY A 475 -0.93 -50.53 -24.40
CA GLY A 475 0.51 -50.69 -24.60
C GLY A 475 1.05 -52.10 -24.35
N ALA A 476 2.37 -52.24 -24.45
CA ALA A 476 3.10 -53.50 -24.34
C ALA A 476 3.71 -53.76 -22.95
N GLY A 477 3.59 -52.82 -22.00
CA GLY A 477 4.06 -52.94 -20.63
C GLY A 477 3.11 -53.68 -19.69
N SER A 478 3.44 -53.68 -18.38
CA SER A 478 2.61 -54.28 -17.33
C SER A 478 1.48 -53.33 -16.94
N ILE A 479 0.23 -53.74 -17.13
CA ILE A 479 -0.96 -52.95 -16.79
C ILE A 479 -1.80 -53.74 -15.78
N ARG A 480 -1.99 -53.17 -14.59
CA ARG A 480 -2.89 -53.67 -13.55
C ARG A 480 -3.96 -52.62 -13.26
N ILE A 481 -5.22 -53.04 -13.34
CA ILE A 481 -6.41 -52.22 -13.05
C ILE A 481 -7.33 -53.11 -12.22
N SER A 482 -7.59 -52.75 -10.96
CA SER A 482 -8.41 -53.52 -10.02
C SER A 482 -9.75 -52.88 -9.73
#